data_AF-A0A7S1WIB4-F1
#
_entry.id   AF-A0A7S1WIB4-F1
#
_cell.length_a   1.000
_cell.length_b   1.000
_cell.length_c   1.000
_cell.angle_alpha   90.00
_cell.angle_beta   90.00
_cell.angle_gamma   90.00
#
_symmetry.space_group_name_H-M   'P 1'
#
loop_
_entity.id
_entity.type
_entity.pdbx_description
1 polymer ?
#
loop_
_entity_poly.entity_id
_entity_poly.type
_entity_poly.pdbx_seq_one_letter_code
_entity_poly.pdbx_strand_id
1 'polypeptide(L)'
;CDFSGAEPSRVYPGLCEDADWVESRALEGYGKIYSVHWPGEVFESARDRRKTPLHSHWESLGARFGETYGWERPLYFPSAEERRSVDASGAFSWTDTTGRSPPHSA
;
A
#
# COMPACT_ATOMS: atom_id res chain seq x y z
N CYS A 1 27.13 -9.91 -2.03
CA CYS A 1 25.76 -10.43 -1.87
C CYS A 1 24.94 -9.34 -1.19
N ASP A 2 23.75 -9.04 -1.73
CA ASP A 2 22.86 -8.06 -1.12
C ASP A 2 22.03 -8.73 0.00
N PHE A 3 22.01 -8.13 1.19
CA PHE A 3 21.29 -8.64 2.37
C PHE A 3 20.11 -7.74 2.78
N SER A 4 19.85 -6.66 2.04
CA SER A 4 18.79 -5.69 2.35
C SER A 4 17.42 -6.34 2.55
N GLY A 5 17.12 -7.41 1.81
CA GLY A 5 15.87 -8.16 1.94
C GLY A 5 15.79 -9.08 3.17
N ALA A 6 16.91 -9.49 3.76
CA ALA A 6 16.97 -10.47 4.85
C ALA A 6 17.29 -9.85 6.22
N GLU A 7 17.74 -8.60 6.27
CA GLU A 7 18.17 -7.95 7.50
C GLU A 7 17.00 -7.73 8.49
N PRO A 8 17.17 -8.01 9.79
CA PRO A 8 16.11 -7.78 10.80
C PRO A 8 15.66 -6.32 10.90
N SER A 9 16.57 -5.37 10.64
CA SER A 9 16.30 -3.92 10.71
C SER A 9 15.43 -3.40 9.56
N ARG A 10 15.17 -4.24 8.54
CA ARG A 10 14.33 -3.87 7.38
C ARG A 10 12.93 -3.48 7.84
N VAL A 11 12.44 -4.08 8.92
CA VAL A 11 11.17 -3.71 9.56
C VAL A 11 11.49 -2.80 10.73
N TYR A 12 10.67 -1.78 10.93
CA TYR A 12 10.84 -0.87 12.06
C TYR A 12 10.84 -1.66 13.40
N PRO A 13 11.82 -1.44 14.29
CA PRO A 13 11.98 -2.26 15.50
C PRO A 13 10.73 -2.37 16.37
N GLY A 14 10.03 -1.26 16.63
CA GLY A 14 8.82 -1.28 17.46
C GLY A 14 7.61 -1.98 16.84
N LEU A 15 7.69 -2.39 15.56
CA LEU A 15 6.64 -3.14 14.89
C LEU A 15 6.87 -4.66 14.95
N CYS A 16 8.14 -5.09 14.99
CA CYS A 16 8.50 -6.49 15.25
C CYS A 16 8.19 -6.94 16.68
N GLU A 17 8.08 -5.99 17.62
CA GLU A 17 7.72 -6.25 19.01
C GLU A 17 6.19 -6.40 19.20
N ASP A 18 5.39 -5.91 18.25
CA ASP A 18 3.93 -6.02 18.27
C ASP A 18 3.50 -7.39 17.75
N ALA A 19 3.16 -8.28 18.69
CA ALA A 19 2.79 -9.66 18.39
C ALA A 19 1.56 -9.76 17.47
N ASP A 20 0.57 -8.88 17.63
CA ASP A 20 -0.64 -8.87 16.81
C ASP A 20 -0.31 -8.50 15.36
N TRP A 21 0.61 -7.55 15.17
CA TRP A 21 1.09 -7.19 13.83
C TRP A 21 1.83 -8.34 13.18
N VAL A 22 2.75 -8.98 13.90
CA VAL A 22 3.54 -10.10 13.38
C VAL A 22 2.65 -11.28 13.02
N GLU A 23 1.71 -11.65 13.90
CA GLU A 23 0.81 -12.77 13.68
C GLU A 23 -0.10 -12.53 12.47
N SER A 24 -0.82 -11.41 12.45
CA SER A 24 -1.76 -11.10 11.36
C SER A 24 -1.07 -11.06 9.99
N ARG A 25 0.13 -10.50 9.94
CA ARG A 25 0.93 -10.44 8.71
C ARG A 25 1.50 -11.78 8.29
N ALA A 26 1.97 -12.58 9.23
CA ALA A 26 2.46 -13.94 8.96
C ALA A 26 1.33 -14.82 8.42
N LEU A 27 0.11 -14.70 8.97
CA LEU A 27 -1.06 -15.43 8.52
C LEU A 27 -1.48 -15.04 7.10
N GLU A 28 -1.52 -13.74 6.77
CA GLU A 28 -1.83 -13.30 5.41
C GLU A 28 -0.75 -13.75 4.42
N GLY A 29 0.53 -13.60 4.78
CA GLY A 29 1.66 -14.07 3.98
C GLY A 29 1.58 -15.57 3.74
N TYR A 30 1.24 -16.36 4.76
CA TYR A 30 1.04 -17.79 4.66
C TYR A 30 -0.13 -18.15 3.73
N GLY A 31 -1.26 -17.46 3.85
CA GLY A 31 -2.42 -17.64 2.97
C GLY A 31 -2.12 -17.36 1.50
N LYS A 32 -1.14 -16.47 1.23
CA LYS A 32 -0.77 -16.05 -0.12
C LYS A 32 0.38 -16.84 -0.74
N ILE A 33 1.00 -17.82 -0.06
CA ILE A 33 2.18 -18.58 -0.55
C ILE A 33 1.98 -19.17 -1.96
N TYR A 34 0.78 -19.64 -2.27
CA TYR A 34 0.44 -20.21 -3.58
C TYR A 34 -0.51 -19.35 -4.41
N SER A 35 -0.77 -18.12 -3.96
CA SER A 35 -1.58 -17.17 -4.70
C SER A 35 -0.76 -16.52 -5.82
N VAL A 36 -1.43 -16.08 -6.88
CA VAL A 36 -0.79 -15.24 -7.90
C VAL A 36 -0.63 -13.85 -7.31
N HIS A 37 0.61 -13.48 -6.97
CA HIS A 37 0.94 -12.13 -6.51
C HIS A 37 0.92 -11.16 -7.69
N TRP A 38 -0.02 -10.22 -7.65
CA TRP A 38 -0.10 -9.19 -8.69
C TRP A 38 0.85 -8.03 -8.38
N PRO A 39 1.49 -7.39 -9.38
CA PRO A 39 2.64 -6.52 -9.14
C PRO A 39 2.43 -5.23 -8.33
N GLY A 40 1.33 -4.94 -7.67
CA GLY A 40 1.16 -3.76 -6.79
C GLY A 40 0.14 -4.05 -5.71
N GLU A 41 -0.06 -5.35 -5.50
CA GLU A 41 -0.85 -5.88 -4.43
C GLU A 41 -0.21 -5.49 -3.11
N VAL A 42 -1.02 -4.92 -2.24
CA VAL A 42 -0.61 -4.57 -0.89
C VAL A 42 -1.27 -5.55 0.04
N PHE A 43 -0.57 -5.89 1.13
CA PHE A 43 -1.17 -6.61 2.22
C PHE A 43 -2.35 -5.82 2.81
N GLU A 44 -3.43 -6.53 3.12
CA GLU A 44 -4.66 -5.97 3.70
C GLU A 44 -4.64 -6.06 5.23
N SER A 45 -3.89 -7.02 5.78
CA SER A 45 -3.70 -7.17 7.22
C SER A 45 -2.71 -6.16 7.78
N ALA A 46 -2.80 -5.94 9.10
CA ALA A 46 -1.79 -5.22 9.87
C ALA A 46 -1.55 -3.75 9.41
N ARG A 47 -2.60 -3.13 8.86
CA ARG A 47 -2.64 -1.73 8.41
C ARG A 47 -2.78 -0.75 9.58
N ASP A 48 -2.66 0.54 9.28
CA ASP A 48 -2.98 1.64 10.20
C ASP A 48 -2.03 1.84 11.40
N ARG A 49 -0.97 1.04 11.53
CA ARG A 49 -0.07 1.09 12.70
C ARG A 49 0.76 2.38 12.77
N ARG A 50 1.16 2.93 11.62
CA ARG A 50 1.90 4.20 11.56
C ARG A 50 1.41 5.07 10.42
N LYS A 51 0.92 6.24 10.78
CA LYS A 51 0.44 7.25 9.84
C LYS A 51 1.33 8.47 9.87
N THR A 52 1.48 9.11 8.71
CA THR A 52 2.02 10.48 8.67
C THR A 52 0.98 11.45 9.25
N PRO A 53 1.39 12.61 9.79
CA PRO A 53 0.44 13.64 10.24
C PRO A 53 -0.48 14.16 9.13
N LEU A 54 -0.04 14.05 7.87
CA LEU A 54 -0.80 14.43 6.67
C LEU A 54 -1.79 13.35 6.22
N HIS A 55 -1.83 12.19 6.89
CA HIS A 55 -2.69 11.08 6.51
C HIS A 55 -4.16 11.49 6.44
N SER A 56 -4.67 12.19 7.46
CA SER A 56 -6.05 12.67 7.50
C SER A 56 -6.37 13.65 6.37
N HIS A 57 -5.40 14.48 5.98
CA HIS A 57 -5.56 15.39 4.85
C HIS A 57 -5.66 14.62 3.53
N TRP A 58 -4.80 13.64 3.29
CA TRP A 58 -4.84 12.83 2.07
C TRP A 58 -6.05 11.91 2.01
N GLU A 59 -6.52 11.43 3.15
CA GLU A 59 -7.77 10.67 3.26
C GLU A 59 -8.97 11.53 2.85
N SER A 60 -9.00 12.82 3.23
CA SER A 60 -10.04 13.76 2.78
C SER A 60 -10.03 14.02 1.26
N LEU A 61 -8.86 13.87 0.63
CA LEU A 61 -8.69 13.96 -0.83
C LEU A 61 -9.04 12.65 -1.55
N GLY A 62 -9.32 11.57 -0.81
CA GLY A 62 -9.64 10.25 -1.34
C GLY A 62 -8.43 9.47 -1.82
N ALA A 63 -7.25 9.70 -1.23
CA ALA A 63 -6.04 8.96 -1.57
C ALA A 63 -6.21 7.45 -1.34
N ARG A 64 -5.61 6.65 -2.23
CA ARG A 64 -5.46 5.21 -1.99
C ARG A 64 -4.13 4.96 -1.30
N PHE A 65 -4.16 4.20 -0.21
CA PHE A 65 -3.01 3.96 0.64
C PHE A 65 -2.45 2.57 0.46
N GLY A 66 -1.13 2.47 0.53
CA GLY A 66 -0.37 1.24 0.66
C GLY A 66 0.55 1.34 1.86
N GLU A 67 0.91 0.19 2.42
CA GLU A 67 1.87 0.16 3.52
C GLU A 67 3.27 -0.20 3.01
N THR A 68 4.27 0.53 3.49
CA THR A 68 5.67 0.36 3.11
C THR A 68 6.53 0.44 4.37
N TYR A 69 7.21 -0.65 4.72
CA TYR A 69 8.03 -0.75 5.95
C TYR A 69 7.28 -0.34 7.23
N GLY A 70 5.98 -0.64 7.32
CA GLY A 70 5.11 -0.30 8.44
C GLY A 70 4.47 1.09 8.39
N TRP A 71 4.75 1.91 7.38
CA TRP A 71 4.15 3.23 7.19
C TRP A 71 3.04 3.21 6.16
N GLU A 72 1.91 3.83 6.48
CA GLU A 72 0.86 4.16 5.51
C GLU A 72 1.32 5.31 4.61
N ARG A 73 1.47 5.01 3.31
CA ARG A 73 1.85 5.97 2.28
C ARG A 73 0.77 6.03 1.19
N PRO A 74 0.40 7.23 0.71
CA PRO A 74 -0.48 7.33 -0.44
C PRO A 74 0.24 6.75 -1.66
N LEU A 75 -0.40 5.79 -2.33
CA LEU A 75 0.07 5.23 -3.60
C LEU A 75 -0.28 6.18 -4.74
N TYR A 76 -1.54 6.62 -4.79
CA TYR A 76 -2.03 7.56 -5.81
C TYR A 76 -3.30 8.28 -5.35
N PHE A 77 -3.62 9.37 -6.05
CA PHE A 77 -4.81 10.18 -5.83
C PHE A 77 -5.77 10.00 -7.02
N PRO A 78 -6.91 9.31 -6.84
CA PRO A 78 -7.87 9.09 -7.92
C PRO A 78 -8.58 10.38 -8.33
N SER A 79 -8.89 10.48 -9.62
CA SER A 79 -9.78 11.53 -10.14
C SER A 79 -11.20 11.36 -9.60
N ALA A 80 -12.05 12.38 -9.79
CA ALA A 80 -13.44 12.35 -9.31
C ALA A 80 -14.29 11.23 -9.94
N GLU A 81 -13.88 10.73 -11.10
CA GLU A 81 -14.55 9.66 -11.85
C GLU A 81 -14.15 8.28 -11.32
N GLU A 82 -12.85 8.06 -11.11
CA GLU A 82 -12.28 6.82 -10.54
C GLU A 82 -12.69 6.60 -9.07
N ARG A 83 -13.00 7.66 -8.32
CA ARG A 83 -13.56 7.54 -6.97
C ARG A 83 -14.91 6.81 -6.92
N ARG A 84 -15.66 6.78 -8.03
CA ARG A 84 -16.98 6.12 -8.10
C ARG A 84 -16.91 4.68 -8.59
N SER A 85 -15.84 4.27 -9.27
CA SER A 85 -15.64 2.89 -9.69
C SER A 85 -14.93 2.11 -8.58
N VAL A 86 -15.65 1.20 -7.92
CA VAL A 86 -15.01 0.11 -7.17
C VAL A 86 -14.61 -0.92 -8.20
N ASP A 87 -13.35 -0.93 -8.59
CA ASP A 87 -12.76 -1.93 -9.45
C ASP A 87 -12.67 -3.26 -8.69
N ALA A 88 -13.71 -4.08 -8.84
CA ALA A 88 -13.77 -5.46 -8.36
C ALA A 88 -12.83 -6.44 -9.12
N SER A 89 -11.93 -5.92 -9.96
CA SER A 89 -11.19 -6.68 -10.97
C SER A 89 -9.81 -7.17 -10.52
N GLY A 90 -9.30 -6.74 -9.37
CA GLY A 90 -7.93 -7.07 -8.94
C GLY A 90 -6.84 -6.57 -9.92
N ALA A 91 -7.23 -5.73 -10.89
CA ALA A 91 -6.33 -5.13 -11.85
C ALA A 91 -5.79 -3.81 -11.29
N PHE A 92 -4.54 -3.53 -11.60
CA PHE A 92 -3.79 -2.37 -11.15
C PHE A 92 -4.49 -1.04 -11.36
N SER A 93 -4.70 -0.30 -10.29
CA SER A 93 -5.40 0.97 -10.34
C SER A 93 -4.52 2.19 -10.70
N TRP A 94 -3.18 2.07 -10.68
CA TRP A 94 -2.30 3.20 -11.07
C TRP A 94 -2.06 3.28 -12.59
N THR A 95 -2.10 2.17 -13.34
CA THR A 95 -1.70 2.13 -14.76
C THR A 95 -2.58 2.98 -15.67
N ASP A 96 -3.82 3.30 -15.27
CA ASP A 96 -4.73 4.14 -16.06
C ASP A 96 -4.34 5.64 -16.01
N THR A 97 -3.68 6.08 -14.93
CA THR A 97 -3.30 7.49 -14.74
C THR A 97 -1.98 7.87 -15.43
N THR A 98 -1.04 6.93 -15.58
CA THR A 98 0.31 7.22 -16.10
C THR A 98 0.39 7.53 -17.61
N GLY A 99 -0.71 7.37 -18.36
CA GLY A 99 -0.77 7.69 -19.79
C GLY A 99 -1.19 9.14 -20.12
N ARG A 100 -1.68 9.92 -19.13
CA ARG A 100 -2.22 11.26 -19.38
C ARG A 100 -1.23 12.33 -18.92
N SER A 101 -0.37 12.78 -19.83
CA SER A 101 0.35 14.05 -19.66
C SER A 101 -0.69 15.15 -19.35
N PRO A 102 -0.47 16.02 -18.33
CA PRO A 102 -1.38 17.13 -18.07
C PRO A 102 -1.50 17.98 -19.34
N PRO A 103 -2.69 18.51 -19.69
CA PRO A 103 -2.78 19.48 -20.78
C PRO A 103 -1.92 20.68 -20.40
N HIS A 104 -0.83 20.90 -21.14
CA HIS A 104 -0.10 22.15 -21.11
C HIS A 104 -1.10 23.24 -21.49
N SER A 105 -1.44 24.09 -20.52
CA SER A 105 -2.26 25.28 -20.74
C SER A 105 -1.39 26.30 -21.47
N ALA A 106 -1.83 26.74 -22.65
CA ALA A 106 -1.26 27.85 -23.41
C ALA A 106 -1.60 29.20 -22.77
#